data_AF-A0A9E2MIJ2-F1
#
_entry.id   AF-A0A9E2MIJ2-F1
#
_cell.length_a   1.000
_cell.length_b   1.000
_cell.length_c   1.000
_cell.angle_alpha   90.00
_cell.angle_beta   90.00
_cell.angle_gamma   90.00
#
_symmetry.space_group_name_H-M   'P 1'
#
loop_
_entity.id
_entity.type
_entity.pdbx_description
1 polymer ?
#
loop_
_entity_poly.entity_id
_entity_poly.type
_entity_poly.pdbx_seq_one_letter_code
_entity_poly.pdbx_strand_id
1 'polypeptide(L)'
;MKKDPTYRKALSHAWRVVRYHPALWIFGLFSLFLGQMGLLDFLSSISVADDRLVFYSVVGDASSWWHAIVQLFTSLNIGADGWIWVVWLILFFISAGLGLLFVSVSSQGALIDGIIQSLKLGKFHHVKVDKAWYKGVSHFWRLLALNVSKKVVTVLLSVLLAAFAYMLAVTNNVFAGVGLGALFIVSVALGLLVSVLLVYAAGYVVVEEYSYIKSIKSAWKLLKDHWVVSLEVGLIVVLLNLGILAAALVLVGLFVVEMSFIWAISFMLGSAVFWEVGLFLSTMILMILFAAIGSLFSVYSTAIWTYLFLVMHKKGLKSRLLGLFKKG
;
A
#
# COMPACT_ATOMS: atom_id res chain seq x y z
N MET A 1 37.37 -2.95 -12.54
CA MET A 1 36.06 -3.64 -12.60
C MET A 1 35.00 -2.84 -11.84
N LYS A 2 34.06 -2.19 -12.54
CA LYS A 2 32.95 -1.46 -11.90
C LYS A 2 32.02 -2.49 -11.24
N LYS A 3 32.03 -2.59 -9.90
CA LYS A 3 31.12 -3.44 -9.12
C LYS A 3 29.68 -3.00 -9.41
N ASP A 4 28.97 -3.77 -10.22
CA ASP A 4 27.55 -3.56 -10.51
C ASP A 4 26.80 -3.32 -9.19
N PRO A 5 25.99 -2.26 -9.09
CA PRO A 5 25.17 -2.03 -7.92
C PRO A 5 24.21 -3.21 -7.75
N THR A 6 24.57 -4.11 -6.85
CA THR A 6 23.84 -5.36 -6.60
C THR A 6 22.58 -5.05 -5.77
N TYR A 7 21.48 -5.78 -5.98
CA TYR A 7 20.27 -5.74 -5.13
C TYR A 7 20.60 -5.74 -3.63
N ARG A 8 21.65 -6.47 -3.24
CA ARG A 8 22.16 -6.53 -1.86
C ARG A 8 22.53 -5.17 -1.30
N LYS A 9 23.04 -4.25 -2.15
CA LYS A 9 23.30 -2.86 -1.76
C LYS A 9 22.00 -2.09 -1.57
N ALA A 10 20.97 -2.31 -2.39
CA ALA A 10 19.67 -1.68 -2.23
C ALA A 10 19.00 -2.11 -0.90
N LEU A 11 18.98 -3.41 -0.62
CA LEU A 11 18.44 -3.96 0.64
C LEU A 11 19.23 -3.47 1.86
N SER A 12 20.57 -3.56 1.81
CA SER A 12 21.43 -3.07 2.90
C SER A 12 21.29 -1.56 3.12
N HIS A 13 21.10 -0.79 2.04
CA HIS A 13 20.85 0.64 2.12
C HIS A 13 19.50 0.92 2.75
N ALA A 14 18.44 0.28 2.28
CA ALA A 14 17.10 0.43 2.81
C ALA A 14 17.04 0.12 4.31
N TRP A 15 17.71 -0.96 4.75
CA TRP A 15 17.80 -1.29 6.17
C TRP A 15 18.53 -0.22 6.99
N ARG A 16 19.57 0.37 6.40
CA ARG A 16 20.29 1.49 7.02
C ARG A 16 19.38 2.72 7.17
N VAL A 17 18.61 3.07 6.13
CA VAL A 17 17.68 4.20 6.22
C VAL A 17 16.68 3.99 7.34
N VAL A 18 16.08 2.80 7.41
CA VAL A 18 15.11 2.45 8.45
C VAL A 18 15.72 2.58 9.85
N ARG A 19 16.93 2.06 10.06
CA ARG A 19 17.57 2.04 11.39
C ARG A 19 18.12 3.39 11.85
N TYR A 20 18.73 4.16 10.95
CA TYR A 20 19.42 5.40 11.31
C TYR A 20 18.54 6.65 11.19
N HIS A 21 17.37 6.56 10.54
CA HIS A 21 16.46 7.69 10.36
C HIS A 21 15.02 7.34 10.82
N PRO A 22 14.79 7.13 12.13
CA PRO A 22 13.47 6.79 12.67
C PRO A 22 12.42 7.89 12.44
N ALA A 23 12.83 9.14 12.25
CA ALA A 23 11.91 10.22 11.90
C ALA A 23 11.14 9.96 10.59
N LEU A 24 11.71 9.17 9.66
CA LEU A 24 11.02 8.78 8.42
C LEU A 24 9.89 7.77 8.66
N TRP A 25 9.82 7.12 9.83
CA TRP A 25 8.77 6.17 10.16
C TRP A 25 7.41 6.86 10.27
N ILE A 26 7.36 8.12 10.73
CA ILE A 26 6.11 8.88 10.76
C ILE A 26 5.58 9.05 9.32
N PHE A 27 6.44 9.40 8.38
CA PHE A 27 6.05 9.46 6.97
C PHE A 27 5.68 8.10 6.41
N GLY A 28 6.39 7.04 6.81
CA GLY A 28 6.09 5.66 6.43
C GLY A 28 4.69 5.24 6.87
N LEU A 29 4.33 5.55 8.12
CA LEU A 29 3.03 5.28 8.71
C LEU A 29 1.92 5.95 7.90
N PHE A 30 2.07 7.25 7.62
CA PHE A 30 1.07 7.96 6.83
C PHE A 30 1.01 7.50 5.37
N SER A 31 2.14 7.13 4.75
CA SER A 31 2.11 6.59 3.39
C SER A 31 1.44 5.23 3.26
N LEU A 32 1.24 4.47 4.36
CA LEU A 32 0.48 3.22 4.33
C LEU A 32 -0.97 3.42 3.91
N PHE A 33 -1.60 4.52 4.31
CA PHE A 33 -2.99 4.81 3.98
C PHE A 33 -3.21 5.01 2.47
N LEU A 34 -2.15 5.16 1.67
CA LEU A 34 -2.24 5.19 0.20
C LEU A 34 -2.36 3.80 -0.45
N GLY A 35 -2.34 2.71 0.32
CA GLY A 35 -2.39 1.36 -0.26
C GLY A 35 -1.06 0.97 -0.92
N GLN A 36 0.06 1.24 -0.22
CA GLN A 36 1.39 0.96 -0.76
C GLN A 36 1.72 -0.54 -0.81
N MET A 37 0.86 -1.40 -0.26
CA MET A 37 0.96 -2.86 -0.35
C MET A 37 0.32 -3.37 -1.66
N GLY A 38 0.90 -3.00 -2.81
CA GLY A 38 0.27 -3.21 -4.13
C GLY A 38 -0.25 -4.62 -4.45
N LEU A 39 0.37 -5.68 -3.91
CA LEU A 39 -0.11 -7.05 -4.08
C LEU A 39 -1.25 -7.40 -3.11
N LEU A 40 -1.17 -6.96 -1.84
CA LEU A 40 -2.24 -7.19 -0.86
C LEU A 40 -3.47 -6.35 -1.19
N ASP A 41 -3.31 -5.13 -1.70
CA ASP A 41 -4.41 -4.32 -2.23
C ASP A 41 -5.13 -5.04 -3.38
N PHE A 42 -4.36 -5.64 -4.29
CA PHE A 42 -4.91 -6.39 -5.41
C PHE A 42 -5.59 -7.68 -4.94
N LEU A 43 -4.92 -8.48 -4.09
CA LEU A 43 -5.47 -9.73 -3.55
C LEU A 43 -6.67 -9.51 -2.63
N SER A 44 -6.66 -8.47 -1.79
CA SER A 44 -7.82 -8.10 -0.99
C SER A 44 -8.97 -7.61 -1.85
N SER A 45 -8.70 -6.86 -2.93
CA SER A 45 -9.74 -6.50 -3.91
C SER A 45 -10.36 -7.72 -4.61
N ILE A 46 -9.60 -8.82 -4.76
CA ILE A 46 -10.10 -10.10 -5.29
C ILE A 46 -10.81 -10.91 -4.21
N SER A 47 -10.31 -10.95 -2.98
CA SER A 47 -10.95 -11.65 -1.85
C SER A 47 -12.31 -11.02 -1.51
N VAL A 48 -12.41 -9.69 -1.58
CA VAL A 48 -13.69 -8.98 -1.49
C VAL A 48 -14.61 -9.38 -2.65
N ALA A 49 -14.09 -9.79 -3.80
CA ALA A 49 -14.92 -10.32 -4.88
C ALA A 49 -15.40 -11.77 -4.65
N ASP A 50 -14.73 -12.53 -3.76
CA ASP A 50 -15.00 -13.94 -3.45
C ASP A 50 -16.05 -14.12 -2.33
N ASP A 51 -16.17 -13.18 -1.40
CA ASP A 51 -17.28 -13.12 -0.44
C ASP A 51 -18.59 -12.74 -1.17
N ARG A 52 -19.13 -13.73 -1.92
CA ARG A 52 -20.41 -13.78 -2.63
C ARG A 52 -20.65 -12.64 -3.62
N LEU A 53 -20.30 -12.83 -4.90
CA LEU A 53 -20.97 -12.16 -6.03
C LEU A 53 -21.14 -10.63 -5.86
N VAL A 54 -20.09 -9.92 -5.43
CA VAL A 54 -20.16 -8.48 -5.10
C VAL A 54 -20.59 -7.59 -6.28
N PHE A 55 -20.54 -8.06 -7.53
CA PHE A 55 -21.13 -7.30 -8.64
C PHE A 55 -22.67 -7.30 -8.63
N TYR A 56 -23.32 -8.36 -8.13
CA TYR A 56 -24.76 -8.34 -7.85
C TYR A 56 -25.07 -7.40 -6.68
N SER A 57 -24.19 -7.30 -5.68
CA SER A 57 -24.34 -6.39 -4.53
C SER A 57 -23.93 -4.93 -4.79
N VAL A 58 -23.13 -4.60 -5.82
CA VAL A 58 -22.65 -3.21 -6.05
C VAL A 58 -23.28 -2.56 -7.26
N VAL A 59 -23.65 -3.32 -8.30
CA VAL A 59 -24.28 -2.77 -9.52
C VAL A 59 -25.75 -3.21 -9.64
N GLY A 60 -26.09 -4.46 -9.29
CA GLY A 60 -27.49 -4.90 -9.14
C GLY A 60 -28.17 -4.31 -7.90
N ASP A 61 -27.37 -4.03 -6.88
CA ASP A 61 -27.72 -3.54 -5.56
C ASP A 61 -27.08 -2.17 -5.29
N ALA A 62 -26.63 -1.41 -6.30
CA ALA A 62 -26.47 0.03 -6.10
C ALA A 62 -27.77 0.64 -5.54
N SER A 63 -28.90 0.08 -5.99
CA SER A 63 -30.21 0.24 -5.38
C SER A 63 -30.25 -0.25 -3.93
N SER A 64 -29.72 -1.42 -3.55
CA SER A 64 -29.75 -1.90 -2.15
C SER A 64 -28.80 -1.18 -1.21
N TRP A 65 -27.61 -0.74 -1.66
CA TRP A 65 -26.75 0.15 -0.86
C TRP A 65 -27.42 1.49 -0.68
N TRP A 66 -28.01 2.04 -1.75
CA TRP A 66 -28.82 3.24 -1.67
C TRP A 66 -30.04 3.03 -0.77
N HIS A 67 -30.74 1.90 -0.89
CA HIS A 67 -31.90 1.55 -0.07
C HIS A 67 -31.48 1.27 1.36
N ALA A 68 -30.32 0.69 1.64
CA ALA A 68 -29.81 0.45 2.98
C ALA A 68 -29.40 1.77 3.62
N ILE A 69 -28.74 2.66 2.88
CA ILE A 69 -28.43 4.02 3.32
C ILE A 69 -29.73 4.79 3.59
N VAL A 70 -30.66 4.80 2.64
CA VAL A 70 -31.97 5.44 2.78
C VAL A 70 -32.75 4.82 3.92
N GLN A 71 -32.75 3.49 4.07
CA GLN A 71 -33.42 2.76 5.15
C GLN A 71 -32.79 3.06 6.50
N LEU A 72 -31.47 3.20 6.57
CA LEU A 72 -30.76 3.64 7.76
C LEU A 72 -31.18 5.07 8.10
N PHE A 73 -31.26 5.96 7.12
CA PHE A 73 -31.74 7.34 7.30
C PHE A 73 -33.24 7.45 7.63
N THR A 74 -34.10 6.57 7.10
CA THR A 74 -35.55 6.58 7.37
C THR A 74 -35.93 5.81 8.63
N SER A 75 -35.12 4.84 9.06
CA SER A 75 -35.29 4.12 10.34
C SER A 75 -34.77 4.92 11.54
N LEU A 76 -33.89 5.89 11.30
CA LEU A 76 -33.48 6.88 12.30
C LEU A 76 -34.65 7.85 12.57
N ASN A 77 -35.50 7.50 13.53
CA ASN A 77 -36.51 8.42 14.08
C ASN A 77 -35.85 9.44 15.02
N ILE A 78 -34.95 10.26 14.48
CA ILE A 78 -34.24 11.30 15.20
C ILE A 78 -34.89 12.66 14.93
N GLY A 79 -35.03 13.47 15.99
CA GLY A 79 -35.53 14.84 15.87
C GLY A 79 -34.58 15.74 15.05
N ALA A 80 -35.01 16.97 14.77
CA ALA A 80 -34.24 17.94 13.99
C ALA A 80 -32.81 18.14 14.54
N ASP A 81 -32.65 18.14 15.87
CA ASP A 81 -31.35 18.23 16.53
C ASP A 81 -30.43 17.03 16.21
N GLY A 82 -30.98 15.82 16.10
CA GLY A 82 -30.22 14.62 15.74
C GLY A 82 -29.68 14.67 14.32
N TRP A 83 -30.47 15.20 13.38
CA TRP A 83 -30.03 15.42 11.99
C TRP A 83 -28.87 16.41 11.90
N ILE A 84 -28.89 17.47 12.70
CA ILE A 84 -27.78 18.42 12.78
C ILE A 84 -26.48 17.70 13.21
N TRP A 85 -26.55 16.85 14.24
CA TRP A 85 -25.39 16.05 14.68
C TRP A 85 -24.89 15.08 13.62
N VAL A 86 -25.78 14.42 12.89
CA VAL A 86 -25.40 13.52 11.78
C VAL A 86 -24.68 14.28 10.67
N VAL A 87 -25.18 15.47 10.29
CA VAL A 87 -24.51 16.32 9.29
C VAL A 87 -23.11 16.74 9.77
N TRP A 88 -22.97 17.16 11.03
CA TRP A 88 -21.66 17.49 11.61
C TRP A 88 -20.71 16.28 11.64
N LEU A 89 -21.23 15.10 11.97
CA LEU A 89 -20.46 13.86 11.96
C LEU A 89 -19.96 13.52 10.55
N ILE A 90 -20.83 13.63 9.54
CA ILE A 90 -20.46 13.43 8.13
C ILE A 90 -19.39 14.44 7.71
N LEU A 91 -19.58 15.73 8.03
CA LEU A 91 -18.61 16.78 7.71
C LEU A 91 -17.25 16.52 8.38
N PHE A 92 -17.26 16.08 9.64
CA PHE A 92 -16.06 15.70 10.38
C PHE A 92 -15.32 14.55 9.70
N PHE A 93 -16.03 13.47 9.33
CA PHE A 93 -15.41 12.33 8.66
C PHE A 93 -14.86 12.68 7.26
N ILE A 94 -15.58 13.50 6.48
CA ILE A 94 -15.10 13.98 5.18
C ILE A 94 -13.84 14.83 5.36
N SER A 95 -13.85 15.77 6.31
CA SER A 95 -12.70 16.62 6.61
C SER A 95 -11.49 15.81 7.08
N ALA A 96 -11.70 14.88 8.01
CA ALA A 96 -10.67 13.97 8.50
C ALA A 96 -10.10 13.09 7.39
N GLY A 97 -10.97 12.56 6.51
CA GLY A 97 -10.55 11.75 5.36
C GLY A 97 -9.72 12.54 4.35
N LEU A 98 -10.13 13.77 4.01
CA LEU A 98 -9.35 14.65 3.12
C LEU A 98 -8.02 15.07 3.77
N GLY A 99 -8.02 15.37 5.06
CA GLY A 99 -6.81 15.66 5.83
C GLY A 99 -5.84 14.47 5.84
N LEU A 100 -6.36 13.26 6.09
CA LEU A 100 -5.58 12.03 6.06
C LEU A 100 -4.99 11.78 4.67
N LEU A 101 -5.78 11.93 3.60
CA LEU A 101 -5.31 11.81 2.22
C LEU A 101 -4.20 12.82 1.93
N PHE A 102 -4.38 14.08 2.32
CA PHE A 102 -3.37 15.13 2.16
C PHE A 102 -2.05 14.77 2.85
N VAL A 103 -2.11 14.37 4.11
CA VAL A 103 -0.94 13.98 4.91
C VAL A 103 -0.28 12.73 4.34
N SER A 104 -1.06 11.76 3.87
CA SER A 104 -0.57 10.50 3.33
C SER A 104 0.23 10.69 2.04
N VAL A 105 -0.30 11.46 1.08
CA VAL A 105 0.40 11.78 -0.19
C VAL A 105 1.62 12.65 0.06
N SER A 106 1.50 13.67 0.92
CA SER A 106 2.64 14.55 1.26
C SER A 106 3.75 13.77 1.95
N SER A 107 3.39 12.83 2.83
CA SER A 107 4.33 11.92 3.49
C SER A 107 5.06 11.00 2.51
N GLN A 108 4.37 10.48 1.49
CA GLN A 108 5.02 9.69 0.43
C GLN A 108 6.11 10.50 -0.29
N GLY A 109 5.82 11.75 -0.68
CA GLY A 109 6.79 12.64 -1.30
C GLY A 109 7.96 12.99 -0.38
N ALA A 110 7.66 13.31 0.89
CA ALA A 110 8.65 13.60 1.92
C ALA A 110 9.56 12.40 2.20
N LEU A 111 9.00 11.20 2.22
CA LEU A 111 9.74 9.97 2.44
C LEU A 111 10.72 9.69 1.29
N ILE A 112 10.28 9.84 0.04
CA ILE A 112 11.16 9.72 -1.14
C ILE A 112 12.30 10.74 -1.07
N ASP A 113 12.01 12.01 -0.78
CA ASP A 113 13.05 13.04 -0.66
C ASP A 113 14.00 12.80 0.51
N GLY A 114 13.48 12.40 1.67
CA GLY A 114 14.28 12.05 2.85
C GLY A 114 15.23 10.88 2.58
N ILE A 115 14.80 9.86 1.84
CA ILE A 115 15.67 8.78 1.38
C ILE A 115 16.77 9.32 0.46
N ILE A 116 16.45 10.21 -0.48
CA ILE A 116 17.42 10.81 -1.39
C ILE A 116 18.45 11.66 -0.63
N GLN A 117 18.02 12.43 0.37
CA GLN A 117 18.91 13.18 1.25
C GLN A 117 19.88 12.24 1.98
N SER A 118 19.38 11.14 2.55
CA SER A 118 20.23 10.13 3.23
C SER A 118 21.28 9.52 2.27
N LEU A 119 20.93 9.38 0.99
CA LEU A 119 21.82 8.87 -0.05
C LEU A 119 22.92 9.86 -0.45
N LYS A 120 22.62 11.16 -0.44
CA LYS A 120 23.57 12.22 -0.80
C LYS A 120 24.51 12.60 0.35
N LEU A 121 23.99 12.69 1.58
CA LEU A 121 24.71 13.22 2.75
C LEU A 121 25.49 12.15 3.54
N GLY A 122 25.29 10.87 3.24
CA GLY A 122 25.95 9.76 3.93
C GLY A 122 25.34 9.41 5.28
N LYS A 123 25.94 8.41 5.96
CA LYS A 123 25.30 7.64 7.05
C LYS A 123 24.93 8.41 8.32
N PHE A 124 25.59 9.53 8.60
CA PHE A 124 25.55 10.18 9.92
C PHE A 124 24.90 11.57 9.93
N HIS A 125 24.47 12.06 8.77
CA HIS A 125 23.78 13.34 8.71
C HIS A 125 22.29 13.14 8.96
N HIS A 126 21.75 13.95 9.89
CA HIS A 126 20.32 13.99 10.13
C HIS A 126 19.59 14.48 8.88
N VAL A 127 18.59 13.72 8.45
CA VAL A 127 17.67 14.13 7.38
C VAL A 127 16.89 15.35 7.86
N LYS A 128 16.82 16.39 7.04
CA LYS A 128 16.05 17.60 7.34
C LYS A 128 14.57 17.34 7.04
N VAL A 129 13.86 16.84 8.06
CA VAL A 129 12.45 16.40 7.99
C VAL A 129 11.53 17.53 7.54
N ASP A 130 11.78 18.75 8.02
CA ASP A 130 11.15 20.01 7.64
C ASP A 130 11.24 20.26 6.12
N LYS A 131 12.45 20.15 5.55
CA LYS A 131 12.66 20.33 4.11
C LYS A 131 12.02 19.21 3.30
N ALA A 132 12.11 17.98 3.79
CA ALA A 132 11.49 16.82 3.15
C ALA A 132 9.96 16.98 3.09
N TRP A 133 9.33 17.40 4.19
CA TRP A 133 7.90 17.68 4.26
C TRP A 133 7.46 18.76 3.26
N TYR A 134 8.15 19.90 3.26
CA TYR A 134 7.85 21.00 2.34
C TYR A 134 7.90 20.55 0.88
N LYS A 135 8.91 19.74 0.53
CA LYS A 135 9.03 19.19 -0.82
C LYS A 135 7.98 18.12 -1.13
N GLY A 136 7.53 17.36 -0.14
CA GLY A 136 6.40 16.45 -0.28
C GLY A 136 5.10 17.19 -0.62
N VAL A 137 4.80 18.25 0.13
CA VAL A 137 3.64 19.12 -0.07
C VAL A 137 3.68 19.82 -1.43
N SER A 138 4.83 20.32 -1.87
CA SER A 138 4.95 21.03 -3.16
C SER A 138 4.62 20.15 -4.37
N HIS A 139 4.75 18.82 -4.22
CA HIS A 139 4.45 17.84 -5.27
C HIS A 139 3.12 17.09 -5.06
N PHE A 140 2.32 17.49 -4.06
CA PHE A 140 1.11 16.80 -3.63
C PHE A 140 0.19 16.42 -4.81
N TRP A 141 -0.20 17.40 -5.64
CA TRP A 141 -1.14 17.15 -6.74
C TRP A 141 -0.64 16.15 -7.78
N ARG A 142 0.67 16.16 -8.06
CA ARG A 142 1.27 15.25 -9.04
C ARG A 142 1.33 13.84 -8.49
N LEU A 143 1.70 13.69 -7.22
CA LEU A 143 1.71 12.39 -6.53
C LEU A 143 0.29 11.85 -6.33
N LEU A 144 -0.68 12.72 -6.00
CA LEU A 144 -2.09 12.35 -5.90
C LEU A 144 -2.60 11.80 -7.25
N ALA A 145 -2.34 12.50 -8.35
CA ALA A 145 -2.73 12.05 -9.70
C ALA A 145 -2.13 10.69 -10.06
N LEU A 146 -0.87 10.43 -9.68
CA LEU A 146 -0.23 9.11 -9.86
C LEU A 146 -0.93 8.02 -9.04
N ASN A 147 -1.24 8.28 -7.77
CA ASN A 147 -1.92 7.31 -6.90
C ASN A 147 -3.38 7.05 -7.34
N VAL A 148 -4.12 8.09 -7.73
CA VAL A 148 -5.47 7.96 -8.30
C VAL A 148 -5.42 7.11 -9.56
N SER A 149 -4.44 7.34 -10.44
CA SER A 149 -4.28 6.56 -11.67
C SER A 149 -3.95 5.09 -11.39
N LYS A 150 -3.14 4.79 -10.35
CA LYS A 150 -2.96 3.43 -9.84
C LYS A 150 -4.30 2.79 -9.52
N LYS A 151 -5.09 3.48 -8.69
CA LYS A 151 -6.33 2.95 -8.13
C LYS A 151 -7.37 2.72 -9.21
N VAL A 152 -7.49 3.64 -10.18
CA VAL A 152 -8.38 3.49 -11.34
C VAL A 152 -8.02 2.24 -12.14
N VAL A 153 -6.74 2.02 -12.48
CA VAL A 153 -6.34 0.82 -13.23
C VAL A 153 -6.58 -0.46 -12.43
N THR A 154 -6.26 -0.48 -11.14
CA THR A 154 -6.51 -1.64 -10.28
C THR A 154 -8.01 -1.94 -10.18
N VAL A 155 -8.86 -0.93 -9.97
CA VAL A 155 -10.32 -1.10 -9.90
C VAL A 155 -10.86 -1.63 -11.22
N LEU A 156 -10.43 -1.09 -12.37
CA LEU A 156 -10.86 -1.60 -13.68
C LEU A 156 -10.50 -3.07 -13.88
N LEU A 157 -9.28 -3.49 -13.50
CA LEU A 157 -8.88 -4.90 -13.56
C LEU A 157 -9.71 -5.78 -12.62
N SER A 158 -9.97 -5.32 -11.39
CA SER A 158 -10.80 -6.03 -10.42
C SER A 158 -12.25 -6.18 -10.90
N VAL A 159 -12.82 -5.14 -11.51
CA VAL A 159 -14.18 -5.18 -12.10
C VAL A 159 -14.25 -6.21 -13.23
N LEU A 160 -13.24 -6.24 -14.11
CA LEU A 160 -13.18 -7.23 -15.19
C LEU A 160 -13.08 -8.66 -14.63
N LEU A 161 -12.25 -8.90 -13.61
CA LEU A 161 -12.14 -10.20 -12.95
C LEU A 161 -13.46 -10.64 -12.31
N ALA A 162 -14.13 -9.72 -11.60
CA ALA A 162 -15.42 -9.99 -10.98
C ALA A 162 -16.49 -10.37 -12.02
N ALA A 163 -16.49 -9.71 -13.20
CA ALA A 163 -17.42 -10.04 -14.28
C ALA A 163 -17.22 -11.46 -14.84
N PHE A 164 -15.97 -11.89 -15.01
CA PHE A 164 -15.67 -13.27 -15.46
C PHE A 164 -15.97 -14.31 -14.38
N ALA A 165 -15.68 -14.01 -13.11
CA ALA A 165 -16.02 -14.87 -11.99
C ALA A 165 -17.54 -15.04 -11.89
N TYR A 166 -18.31 -13.96 -12.08
CA TYR A 166 -19.76 -14.00 -12.15
C TYR A 166 -20.26 -14.87 -13.30
N MET A 167 -19.72 -14.68 -14.51
CA MET A 167 -20.11 -15.49 -15.67
C MET A 167 -19.86 -16.99 -15.43
N LEU A 168 -18.74 -17.33 -14.80
CA LEU A 168 -18.43 -18.71 -14.39
C LEU A 168 -19.45 -19.24 -13.37
N ALA A 169 -19.79 -18.46 -12.35
CA ALA A 169 -20.72 -18.87 -11.29
C ALA A 169 -22.14 -19.14 -11.82
N VAL A 170 -22.63 -18.33 -12.78
CA VAL A 170 -24.00 -18.45 -13.31
C VAL A 170 -24.10 -19.50 -14.42
N THR A 171 -23.13 -19.53 -15.33
CA THR A 171 -23.21 -20.39 -16.52
C THR A 171 -22.54 -21.75 -16.36
N ASN A 172 -21.73 -21.92 -15.30
CA ASN A 172 -20.86 -23.09 -15.09
C ASN A 172 -20.05 -23.48 -16.35
N ASN A 173 -19.66 -22.49 -17.14
CA ASN A 173 -19.02 -22.68 -18.43
C ASN A 173 -17.50 -22.85 -18.26
N VAL A 174 -16.95 -23.97 -18.73
CA VAL A 174 -15.50 -24.25 -18.71
C VAL A 174 -14.69 -23.13 -19.38
N PHE A 175 -15.20 -22.53 -20.47
CA PHE A 175 -14.54 -21.41 -21.13
C PHE A 175 -14.49 -20.16 -20.25
N ALA A 176 -15.49 -19.92 -19.40
CA ALA A 176 -15.44 -18.84 -18.42
C ALA A 176 -14.37 -19.10 -17.35
N GLY A 177 -14.14 -20.37 -16.97
CA GLY A 177 -13.09 -20.77 -16.03
C GLY A 177 -11.68 -20.54 -16.59
N VAL A 178 -11.46 -20.96 -17.85
CA VAL A 178 -10.19 -20.69 -18.55
C VAL A 178 -9.98 -19.19 -18.75
N GLY A 179 -11.04 -18.46 -19.15
CA GLY A 179 -11.01 -17.00 -19.30
C GLY A 179 -10.68 -16.27 -17.99
N LEU A 180 -11.28 -16.69 -16.87
CA LEU A 180 -10.99 -16.16 -15.54
C LEU A 180 -9.52 -16.40 -15.15
N GLY A 181 -9.02 -17.63 -15.34
CA GLY A 181 -7.62 -17.96 -15.03
C GLY A 181 -6.63 -17.14 -15.86
N ALA A 182 -6.87 -17.00 -17.16
CA ALA A 182 -6.04 -16.18 -18.04
C ALA A 182 -6.09 -14.69 -17.65
N LEU A 183 -7.28 -14.15 -17.40
CA LEU A 183 -7.48 -12.76 -16.99
C LEU A 183 -6.84 -12.48 -15.63
N PHE A 184 -6.87 -13.44 -14.70
CA PHE A 184 -6.21 -13.34 -13.40
C PHE A 184 -4.70 -13.16 -13.55
N ILE A 185 -4.06 -14.01 -14.35
CA ILE A 185 -2.61 -13.91 -14.62
C ILE A 185 -2.27 -12.57 -15.26
N VAL A 186 -3.04 -12.13 -16.27
CA VAL A 186 -2.84 -10.84 -16.93
C VAL A 186 -3.03 -9.68 -15.95
N SER A 187 -4.05 -9.74 -15.09
CA SER A 187 -4.34 -8.69 -14.12
C SER A 187 -3.25 -8.59 -13.05
N VAL A 188 -2.73 -9.71 -12.55
CA VAL A 188 -1.57 -9.73 -11.65
C VAL A 188 -0.36 -9.10 -12.32
N ALA A 189 -0.06 -9.50 -13.56
CA ALA A 189 1.09 -8.98 -14.31
C ALA A 189 0.98 -7.47 -14.57
N LEU A 190 -0.19 -7.01 -15.04
CA LEU A 190 -0.45 -5.58 -15.27
C LEU A 190 -0.43 -4.78 -13.96
N GLY A 191 -1.01 -5.32 -12.88
CA GLY A 191 -0.99 -4.70 -11.56
C GLY A 191 0.43 -4.50 -11.04
N LEU A 192 1.30 -5.51 -11.19
CA LEU A 192 2.72 -5.40 -10.86
C LEU A 192 3.44 -4.37 -11.74
N LEU A 193 3.21 -4.38 -13.06
CA LEU A 193 3.81 -3.42 -13.99
C LEU A 193 3.43 -1.98 -13.64
N VAL A 194 2.15 -1.71 -13.39
CA VAL A 194 1.65 -0.39 -13.00
C VAL A 194 2.23 0.03 -11.65
N SER A 195 2.30 -0.88 -10.68
CA SER A 195 2.89 -0.60 -9.38
C SER A 195 4.36 -0.16 -9.49
N VAL A 196 5.17 -0.88 -10.27
CA VAL A 196 6.58 -0.51 -10.50
C VAL A 196 6.70 0.80 -11.28
N LEU A 197 5.89 0.96 -12.34
CA LEU A 197 5.88 2.16 -13.17
C LEU A 197 5.60 3.42 -12.34
N LEU A 198 4.60 3.37 -11.45
CA LEU A 198 4.21 4.52 -10.64
C LEU A 198 5.22 4.84 -9.54
N VAL A 199 5.90 3.83 -8.99
CA VAL A 199 7.00 4.06 -8.06
C VAL A 199 8.15 4.83 -8.74
N TYR A 200 8.50 4.48 -9.99
CA TYR A 200 9.48 5.24 -10.76
C TYR A 200 8.98 6.61 -11.17
N ALA A 201 7.69 6.74 -11.52
CA ALA A 201 7.10 8.04 -11.84
C ALA A 201 7.13 8.98 -10.63
N ALA A 202 6.83 8.48 -9.43
CA ALA A 202 6.95 9.25 -8.18
C ALA A 202 8.40 9.69 -7.94
N GLY A 203 9.38 8.82 -8.21
CA GLY A 203 10.79 9.18 -8.23
C GLY A 203 11.10 10.35 -9.16
N TYR A 204 10.65 10.31 -10.42
CA TYR A 204 10.83 11.41 -11.37
C TYR A 204 10.13 12.72 -10.94
N VAL A 205 8.95 12.62 -10.35
CA VAL A 205 8.23 13.80 -9.81
C VAL A 205 9.03 14.46 -8.70
N VAL A 206 9.57 13.69 -7.75
CA VAL A 206 10.26 14.25 -6.57
C VAL A 206 11.72 14.64 -6.86
N VAL A 207 12.40 13.92 -7.76
CA VAL A 207 13.83 14.12 -8.03
C VAL A 207 14.07 15.16 -9.11
N GLU A 208 13.33 15.06 -10.21
CA GLU A 208 13.54 15.85 -11.43
C GLU A 208 12.41 16.89 -11.64
N GLU A 209 11.46 16.98 -10.71
CA GLU A 209 10.33 17.93 -10.74
C GLU A 209 9.49 17.84 -12.02
N TYR A 210 9.41 16.65 -12.62
CA TYR A 210 8.66 16.44 -13.86
C TYR A 210 7.15 16.59 -13.67
N SER A 211 6.47 16.99 -14.75
CA SER A 211 5.01 16.97 -14.83
C SER A 211 4.49 15.54 -14.90
N TYR A 212 3.24 15.33 -14.51
CA TYR A 212 2.58 14.01 -14.45
C TYR A 212 2.79 13.14 -15.72
N ILE A 213 2.53 13.70 -16.89
CA ILE A 213 2.66 12.98 -18.17
C ILE A 213 4.13 12.65 -18.46
N LYS A 214 5.03 13.63 -18.25
CA LYS A 214 6.47 13.47 -18.49
C LYS A 214 7.04 12.41 -17.54
N SER A 215 6.63 12.40 -16.27
CA SER A 215 7.06 11.40 -15.30
C SER A 215 6.66 9.98 -15.68
N ILE A 216 5.44 9.78 -16.17
CA ILE A 216 4.99 8.45 -16.63
C ILE A 216 5.76 8.01 -17.88
N LYS A 217 5.94 8.89 -18.86
CA LYS A 217 6.68 8.57 -20.09
C LYS A 217 8.14 8.23 -19.80
N SER A 218 8.79 8.98 -18.91
CA SER A 218 10.16 8.70 -18.48
C SER A 218 10.26 7.43 -17.64
N ALA A 219 9.31 7.18 -16.74
CA ALA A 219 9.24 5.94 -15.96
C ALA A 219 9.05 4.72 -16.85
N TRP A 220 8.22 4.83 -17.90
CA TRP A 220 7.99 3.76 -18.87
C TRP A 220 9.26 3.45 -19.69
N LYS A 221 9.98 4.49 -20.11
CA LYS A 221 11.28 4.33 -20.78
C LYS A 221 12.28 3.63 -19.85
N LEU A 222 12.40 4.10 -18.60
CA LEU A 222 13.32 3.51 -17.62
C LEU A 222 12.97 2.03 -17.34
N LEU A 223 11.68 1.72 -17.22
CA LEU A 223 11.19 0.35 -17.02
C LEU A 223 11.52 -0.54 -18.21
N LYS A 224 11.31 -0.08 -19.46
CA LYS A 224 11.67 -0.83 -20.67
C LYS A 224 13.18 -1.14 -20.72
N ASP A 225 14.00 -0.14 -20.40
CA ASP A 225 15.46 -0.28 -20.44
C ASP A 225 15.98 -1.26 -19.38
N HIS A 226 15.27 -1.42 -18.26
CA HIS A 226 15.70 -2.21 -17.09
C HIS A 226 14.62 -3.16 -16.52
N TRP A 227 13.79 -3.74 -17.40
CA TRP A 227 12.61 -4.51 -16.97
C TRP A 227 12.99 -5.74 -16.14
N VAL A 228 14.05 -6.45 -16.52
CA VAL A 228 14.53 -7.65 -15.82
C VAL A 228 14.96 -7.32 -14.38
N VAL A 229 15.71 -6.22 -14.21
CA VAL A 229 16.17 -5.79 -12.88
C VAL A 229 14.99 -5.38 -12.01
N SER A 230 14.02 -4.68 -12.62
CA SER A 230 12.79 -4.26 -11.93
C SER A 230 11.95 -5.44 -11.47
N LEU A 231 11.85 -6.50 -12.27
CA LEU A 231 11.16 -7.74 -11.89
C LEU A 231 11.90 -8.51 -10.79
N GLU A 232 13.22 -8.62 -10.85
CA GLU A 232 14.01 -9.31 -9.81
C GLU A 232 13.82 -8.63 -8.45
N VAL A 233 13.95 -7.30 -8.41
CA VAL A 233 13.74 -6.53 -7.18
C VAL A 233 12.27 -6.55 -6.77
N GLY A 234 11.35 -6.47 -7.73
CA GLY A 234 9.90 -6.60 -7.48
C GLY A 234 9.56 -7.93 -6.81
N LEU A 235 10.12 -9.04 -7.28
CA LEU A 235 9.93 -10.37 -6.68
C LEU A 235 10.49 -10.43 -5.25
N ILE A 236 11.67 -9.86 -5.00
CA ILE A 236 12.24 -9.76 -3.65
C ILE A 236 11.30 -8.95 -2.73
N VAL A 237 10.78 -7.82 -3.20
CA VAL A 237 9.83 -7.00 -2.43
C VAL A 237 8.52 -7.76 -2.19
N VAL A 238 8.02 -8.55 -3.14
CA VAL A 238 6.87 -9.44 -2.95
C VAL A 238 7.15 -10.49 -1.87
N LEU A 239 8.30 -11.16 -1.90
CA LEU A 239 8.69 -12.12 -0.85
C LEU A 239 8.79 -11.45 0.53
N LEU A 240 9.30 -10.21 0.59
CA LEU A 240 9.33 -9.43 1.83
C LEU A 240 7.92 -9.06 2.32
N ASN A 241 7.00 -8.71 1.42
CA ASN A 241 5.58 -8.51 1.76
C ASN A 241 4.98 -9.77 2.38
N LEU A 242 5.21 -10.94 1.78
CA LEU A 242 4.73 -12.22 2.31
C LEU A 242 5.33 -12.54 3.68
N GLY A 243 6.63 -12.26 3.88
CA GLY A 243 7.27 -12.42 5.19
C GLY A 243 6.65 -11.54 6.28
N ILE A 244 6.22 -10.33 5.93
CA ILE A 244 5.55 -9.43 6.87
C ILE A 244 4.12 -9.85 7.13
N LEU A 245 3.41 -10.34 6.11
CA LEU A 245 2.10 -10.95 6.31
C LEU A 245 2.19 -12.13 7.28
N ALA A 246 3.19 -13.00 7.12
CA ALA A 246 3.45 -14.09 8.06
C ALA A 246 3.76 -13.57 9.48
N ALA A 247 4.60 -12.53 9.60
CA ALA A 247 4.88 -11.90 10.89
C ALA A 247 3.62 -11.29 11.54
N ALA A 248 2.76 -10.65 10.75
CA ALA A 248 1.46 -10.16 11.19
C ALA A 248 0.55 -11.28 11.68
N LEU A 249 0.47 -12.41 10.98
CA LEU A 249 -0.29 -13.58 11.43
C LEU A 249 0.23 -14.15 12.75
N VAL A 250 1.56 -14.20 12.94
CA VAL A 250 2.16 -14.60 14.22
C VAL A 250 1.76 -13.63 15.33
N LEU A 251 1.76 -12.33 15.08
CA LEU A 251 1.33 -11.33 16.08
C LEU A 251 -0.15 -11.46 16.43
N VAL A 252 -1.01 -11.73 15.45
CA VAL A 252 -2.42 -12.05 15.71
C VAL A 252 -2.54 -13.33 16.55
N GLY A 253 -1.74 -14.36 16.28
CA GLY A 253 -1.69 -15.57 17.09
C GLY A 253 -1.26 -15.29 18.54
N LEU A 254 -0.22 -14.48 18.74
CA LEU A 254 0.22 -14.05 20.07
C LEU A 254 -0.86 -13.26 20.80
N PHE A 255 -1.59 -12.40 20.09
CA PHE A 255 -2.71 -11.64 20.63
C PHE A 255 -3.87 -12.54 21.08
N VAL A 256 -4.20 -13.59 20.32
CA VAL A 256 -5.22 -14.58 20.72
C VAL A 256 -4.81 -15.31 22.00
N VAL A 257 -3.52 -15.64 22.15
CA VAL A 257 -2.98 -16.25 23.36
C VAL A 257 -3.08 -15.29 24.55
N GLU A 258 -2.66 -14.04 24.39
CA GLU A 258 -2.78 -12.98 25.41
C GLU A 258 -4.24 -12.79 25.85
N MET A 259 -5.17 -12.70 24.90
CA MET A 259 -6.60 -12.60 25.17
C MET A 259 -7.13 -13.78 25.99
N SER A 260 -6.64 -14.98 25.73
CA SER A 260 -7.04 -16.18 26.48
C SER A 260 -6.57 -16.10 27.95
N PHE A 261 -5.39 -15.54 28.20
CA PHE A 261 -4.89 -15.30 29.57
C PHE A 261 -5.72 -14.24 30.32
N ILE A 262 -6.02 -13.11 29.66
CA ILE A 262 -6.85 -12.04 30.24
C ILE A 262 -8.25 -12.55 30.56
N TRP A 263 -8.82 -13.36 29.67
CA TRP A 263 -10.10 -14.02 29.89
C TRP A 263 -10.06 -14.93 31.12
N ALA A 264 -9.03 -15.77 31.25
CA ALA A 264 -8.88 -16.67 32.40
C ALA A 264 -8.75 -15.91 33.73
N ILE A 265 -7.96 -14.83 33.77
CA ILE A 265 -7.82 -13.98 34.96
C ILE A 265 -9.16 -13.33 35.31
N SER A 266 -9.86 -12.79 34.31
CA SER A 266 -11.17 -12.14 34.51
C SER A 266 -12.22 -13.12 35.04
N PHE A 267 -12.19 -14.37 34.55
CA PHE A 267 -13.04 -15.45 35.04
C PHE A 267 -12.72 -15.81 36.49
N MET A 268 -11.44 -15.94 36.86
CA MET A 268 -11.02 -16.26 38.23
C MET A 268 -11.38 -15.14 39.24
N LEU A 269 -11.32 -13.88 38.80
CA LEU A 269 -11.66 -12.72 39.63
C LEU A 269 -13.17 -12.42 39.65
N GLY A 270 -13.96 -13.08 38.80
CA GLY A 270 -15.42 -12.87 38.71
C GLY A 270 -15.83 -11.46 38.31
N SER A 271 -14.98 -10.72 37.58
CA SER A 271 -15.22 -9.32 37.24
C SER A 271 -15.07 -9.05 35.75
N ALA A 272 -16.15 -8.56 35.13
CA ALA A 272 -16.21 -8.18 33.71
C ALA A 272 -15.31 -6.97 33.39
N VAL A 273 -15.02 -6.12 34.37
CA VAL A 273 -14.19 -4.92 34.17
C VAL A 273 -12.77 -5.30 33.76
N PHE A 274 -12.21 -6.38 34.31
CA PHE A 274 -10.87 -6.84 33.91
C PHE A 274 -10.83 -7.33 32.46
N TRP A 275 -11.92 -7.93 31.99
CA TRP A 275 -12.03 -8.39 30.60
C TRP A 275 -12.05 -7.20 29.65
N GLU A 276 -12.89 -6.19 29.92
CA GLU A 276 -13.00 -5.01 29.06
C GLU A 276 -11.71 -4.20 29.02
N VAL A 277 -11.08 -3.95 30.18
CA VAL A 277 -9.82 -3.21 30.27
C VAL A 277 -8.70 -3.98 29.57
N GLY A 278 -8.62 -5.30 29.78
CA GLY A 278 -7.63 -6.13 29.13
C GLY A 278 -7.82 -6.17 27.61
N LEU A 279 -9.06 -6.36 27.14
CA LEU A 279 -9.40 -6.34 25.72
C LEU A 279 -8.98 -5.01 25.07
N PHE A 280 -9.28 -3.89 25.73
CA PHE A 280 -8.90 -2.56 25.26
C PHE A 280 -7.38 -2.40 25.16
N LEU A 281 -6.64 -2.72 26.23
CA LEU A 281 -5.18 -2.60 26.27
C LEU A 281 -4.50 -3.48 25.22
N SER A 282 -4.88 -4.76 25.14
CA SER A 282 -4.33 -5.69 24.14
C SER A 282 -4.60 -5.18 22.73
N THR A 283 -5.80 -4.68 22.45
CA THR A 283 -6.15 -4.15 21.13
C THR A 283 -5.33 -2.90 20.80
N MET A 284 -5.13 -2.00 21.76
CA MET A 284 -4.24 -0.83 21.59
C MET A 284 -2.79 -1.25 21.30
N ILE A 285 -2.24 -2.20 22.05
CA ILE A 285 -0.88 -2.70 21.85
C ILE A 285 -0.75 -3.32 20.46
N LEU A 286 -1.71 -4.16 20.06
CA LEU A 286 -1.74 -4.79 18.74
C LEU A 286 -1.77 -3.73 17.62
N MET A 287 -2.62 -2.70 17.74
CA MET A 287 -2.68 -1.60 16.77
C MET A 287 -1.35 -0.85 16.65
N ILE A 288 -0.68 -0.56 17.77
CA ILE A 288 0.64 0.10 17.78
C ILE A 288 1.68 -0.78 17.09
N LEU A 289 1.69 -2.09 17.35
CA LEU A 289 2.61 -3.03 16.71
C LEU A 289 2.38 -3.12 15.20
N PHE A 290 1.13 -3.22 14.75
CA PHE A 290 0.78 -3.18 13.33
C PHE A 290 1.21 -1.88 12.66
N ALA A 291 0.93 -0.73 13.30
CA ALA A 291 1.35 0.57 12.82
C ALA A 291 2.88 0.67 12.69
N ALA A 292 3.63 0.19 13.69
CA ALA A 292 5.08 0.20 13.70
C ALA A 292 5.67 -0.69 12.58
N ILE A 293 5.18 -1.92 12.44
CA ILE A 293 5.67 -2.87 11.42
C ILE A 293 5.33 -2.38 10.02
N GLY A 294 4.09 -1.92 9.81
CA GLY A 294 3.67 -1.34 8.55
C GLY A 294 4.55 -0.14 8.19
N SER A 295 4.78 0.76 9.14
CA SER A 295 5.59 1.96 8.94
C SER A 295 7.03 1.62 8.55
N LEU A 296 7.69 0.75 9.34
CA LEU A 296 9.03 0.24 9.09
C LEU A 296 9.15 -0.32 7.68
N PHE A 297 8.17 -1.13 7.28
CA PHE A 297 8.17 -1.75 5.99
C PHE A 297 7.90 -0.77 4.85
N SER A 298 6.99 0.19 5.02
CA SER A 298 6.76 1.23 4.02
C SER A 298 8.03 2.04 3.75
N VAL A 299 8.76 2.43 4.80
CA VAL A 299 10.08 3.08 4.67
C VAL A 299 11.07 2.17 3.96
N TYR A 300 11.15 0.91 4.37
CA TYR A 300 12.08 -0.07 3.80
C TYR A 300 11.83 -0.29 2.30
N SER A 301 10.59 -0.60 1.92
CA SER A 301 10.17 -0.85 0.55
C SER A 301 10.41 0.38 -0.32
N THR A 302 9.98 1.56 0.13
CA THR A 302 10.20 2.80 -0.62
C THR A 302 11.68 3.14 -0.75
N ALA A 303 12.51 2.83 0.25
CA ALA A 303 13.95 3.01 0.18
C ALA A 303 14.64 2.09 -0.84
N ILE A 304 14.21 0.82 -0.94
CA ILE A 304 14.70 -0.11 -1.98
C ILE A 304 14.41 0.48 -3.36
N TRP A 305 13.16 0.87 -3.60
CA TRP A 305 12.73 1.37 -4.90
C TRP A 305 13.37 2.71 -5.27
N THR A 306 13.46 3.63 -4.32
CA THR A 306 14.10 4.94 -4.52
C THR A 306 15.59 4.78 -4.82
N TYR A 307 16.28 3.88 -4.09
CA TYR A 307 17.67 3.55 -4.38
C TYR A 307 17.83 2.98 -5.79
N LEU A 308 16.99 2.00 -6.15
CA LEU A 308 17.03 1.37 -7.46
C LEU A 308 16.80 2.39 -8.59
N PHE A 309 15.79 3.24 -8.43
CA PHE A 309 15.48 4.35 -9.32
C PHE A 309 16.70 5.24 -9.55
N LEU A 310 17.34 5.75 -8.48
CA LEU A 310 18.50 6.64 -8.61
C LEU A 310 19.67 5.98 -9.32
N VAL A 311 19.90 4.69 -9.05
CA VAL A 311 21.02 3.96 -9.65
C VAL A 311 20.79 3.69 -11.12
N MET A 312 19.59 3.24 -11.52
CA MET A 312 19.25 3.02 -12.93
C MET A 312 19.23 4.35 -13.69
N HIS A 313 18.68 5.40 -13.08
CA HIS A 313 18.60 6.72 -13.68
C HIS A 313 19.98 7.34 -13.93
N LYS A 314 20.94 7.20 -13.01
CA LYS A 314 22.27 7.83 -13.12
C LYS A 314 23.36 6.99 -13.78
N LYS A 315 23.34 5.66 -13.63
CA LYS A 315 24.50 4.80 -13.99
C LYS A 315 24.18 3.63 -14.92
N GLY A 316 22.90 3.31 -15.15
CA GLY A 316 22.49 2.09 -15.83
C GLY A 316 22.84 0.83 -15.03
N LEU A 317 21.92 -0.13 -14.94
CA LEU A 317 22.17 -1.42 -14.25
C LEU A 317 22.15 -2.57 -15.24
N LYS A 318 23.19 -3.40 -15.26
CA LYS A 318 23.14 -4.67 -16.00
C LYS A 318 22.53 -5.77 -15.10
N SER A 319 21.51 -6.46 -15.62
CA SER A 319 20.86 -7.60 -14.97
C SER A 319 21.77 -8.82 -14.91
N ARG A 320 21.70 -9.60 -13.82
CA ARG A 320 22.43 -10.87 -13.66
C ARG A 320 21.83 -12.03 -14.45
N LEU A 321 20.51 -12.05 -14.67
CA LEU A 321 19.86 -13.09 -15.49
C LEU A 321 20.35 -13.04 -16.95
N LEU A 322 20.56 -11.83 -17.47
CA LEU A 322 21.22 -11.61 -18.77
C LEU A 322 22.70 -12.03 -18.77
N GLY A 323 23.36 -12.06 -17.62
CA GLY A 323 24.73 -12.54 -17.48
C GLY A 323 24.86 -14.07 -17.42
N LEU A 324 23.83 -14.76 -16.94
CA LEU A 324 23.74 -16.22 -16.95
C LEU A 324 23.40 -16.75 -18.35
N PHE A 325 22.45 -16.12 -19.05
CA PHE A 325 22.09 -16.49 -20.43
C PHE A 325 23.15 -16.18 -21.48
N LYS A 326 24.16 -15.36 -21.17
CA LYS A 326 25.30 -15.08 -22.07
C LYS A 326 26.51 -15.98 -21.82
N LYS A 327 26.42 -16.87 -20.83
CA LYS A 327 27.49 -17.79 -20.42
C LYS A 327 27.13 -19.28 -20.62
N GLY A 328 25.96 -19.57 -21.16
CA GLY A 328 25.64 -20.85 -21.80
C GLY A 328 25.63 -20.66 -23.30
#